data_AF-A0A7S0NWQ8-F1
#
_entry.id   AF-A0A7S0NWQ8-F1
#
_cell.length_a   1.000
_cell.length_b   1.000
_cell.length_c   1.000
_cell.angle_alpha   90.00
_cell.angle_beta   90.00
_cell.angle_gamma   90.00
#
_symmetry.space_group_name_H-M   'P 1'
#
loop_
_entity.id
_entity.type
_entity.pdbx_description
1 polymer ?
#
loop_
_entity_poly.entity_id
_entity_poly.type
_entity_poly.pdbx_seq_one_letter_code
_entity_poly.pdbx_strand_id
1 'polypeptide(L)'
;LSPPSYAGEWRRRRASGDQSLTLPGSTFAWLRSLQSISDASAEADDFIQAAQMELLPDQVFCFTPKGDVISLPRGSTPLDFAYAIHSSLGNSCQMAKVNGRSQSIHATLRNGDRVEIEMSGTAEPQIEWEDLVVSGRAKVEIRRYHNAKRRRALEARGEQMLLEELRRRGVHTDIPVGDGNHSYLEADTLAAALAVSSLSLASVADVYESVAEGLLSPAPLAMALIQSRKRRAANAASPSRSLPVP
;
A
#
# COMPACT_ATOMS: atom_id res chain seq x y z
N LEU A 1 10.63 -22.27 -19.15
CA LEU A 1 9.35 -21.97 -18.46
C LEU A 1 9.29 -20.46 -18.30
N SER A 2 8.61 -19.77 -19.21
CA SER A 2 8.46 -18.30 -19.21
C SER A 2 7.22 -17.90 -18.40
N PRO A 3 7.23 -16.78 -17.65
CA PRO A 3 6.08 -16.38 -16.85
C PRO A 3 4.98 -15.70 -17.70
N PRO A 4 3.71 -15.69 -17.24
CA PRO A 4 2.55 -15.30 -18.05
C PRO A 4 2.47 -13.79 -18.25
N SER A 5 2.12 -13.35 -19.47
CA SER A 5 1.96 -11.94 -19.82
C SER A 5 0.71 -11.32 -19.18
N TYR A 6 0.90 -10.49 -18.16
CA TYR A 6 -0.15 -9.68 -17.50
C TYR A 6 -0.57 -8.42 -18.30
N ALA A 7 -0.53 -8.47 -19.63
CA ALA A 7 -0.81 -7.30 -20.49
C ALA A 7 -2.31 -7.12 -20.85
N GLY A 8 -3.18 -8.08 -20.52
CA GLY A 8 -4.53 -8.15 -21.09
C GLY A 8 -5.69 -7.58 -20.26
N GLU A 9 -5.61 -7.53 -18.93
CA GLU A 9 -6.83 -7.46 -18.09
C GLU A 9 -7.10 -6.13 -17.37
N TRP A 10 -6.21 -5.14 -17.46
CA TRP A 10 -6.37 -3.86 -16.76
C TRP A 10 -7.48 -2.94 -17.32
N ARG A 11 -8.09 -3.30 -18.45
CA ARG A 11 -9.00 -2.40 -19.20
C ARG A 11 -10.45 -2.36 -18.67
N ARG A 12 -10.85 -3.15 -17.66
CA ARG A 12 -12.29 -3.31 -17.33
C ARG A 12 -12.79 -2.94 -15.93
N ARG A 13 -11.99 -2.29 -15.07
CA ARG A 13 -12.49 -1.73 -13.80
C ARG A 13 -12.04 -0.28 -13.59
N ARG A 14 -12.56 0.62 -14.42
CA ARG A 14 -12.65 2.06 -14.12
C ARG A 14 -14.12 2.46 -14.06
N ALA A 15 -14.75 2.17 -12.93
CA ALA A 15 -15.98 2.81 -12.50
C ALA A 15 -16.09 2.62 -11.00
N SER A 16 -15.43 3.50 -10.24
CA SER A 16 -15.91 4.05 -8.97
C SER A 16 -14.75 4.73 -8.23
N GLY A 17 -14.85 6.05 -8.09
CA GLY A 17 -14.13 6.81 -7.07
C GLY A 17 -12.74 7.30 -7.44
N ASP A 18 -12.65 8.24 -8.39
CA ASP A 18 -11.47 9.11 -8.49
C ASP A 18 -11.96 10.56 -8.36
N GLN A 19 -11.83 11.14 -7.17
CA GLN A 19 -11.87 12.59 -6.99
C GLN A 19 -10.51 13.12 -7.47
N SER A 20 -10.28 13.07 -8.78
CA SER A 20 -9.33 13.99 -9.40
C SER A 20 -9.99 15.36 -9.38
N LEU A 21 -9.27 16.37 -8.89
CA LEU A 21 -9.68 17.76 -9.00
C LEU A 21 -9.83 18.09 -10.50
N THR A 22 -11.07 18.05 -10.99
CA THR A 22 -11.41 18.39 -12.36
C THR A 22 -11.28 19.90 -12.54
N LEU A 23 -10.11 20.35 -12.99
CA LEU A 23 -10.01 21.64 -13.66
C LEU A 23 -10.82 21.58 -14.98
N PRO A 24 -11.43 22.70 -15.43
CA PRO A 24 -12.30 22.71 -16.60
C PRO A 24 -11.60 22.11 -17.83
N GLY A 25 -12.29 21.20 -18.53
CA GLY A 25 -11.74 20.48 -19.68
C GLY A 25 -11.26 21.37 -20.85
N SER A 26 -11.59 22.66 -20.86
CA SER A 26 -11.14 23.62 -21.89
C SER A 26 -9.65 23.96 -21.78
N THR A 27 -9.08 24.06 -20.57
CA THR A 27 -7.68 24.46 -20.38
C THR A 27 -6.71 23.36 -20.86
N PHE A 28 -7.06 22.09 -20.63
CA PHE A 28 -6.29 20.94 -21.10
C PHE A 28 -6.44 20.66 -22.60
N ALA A 29 -7.57 21.06 -23.20
CA ALA A 29 -7.78 20.93 -24.64
C ALA A 29 -6.85 21.88 -25.42
N TRP A 30 -6.67 23.11 -24.93
CA TRP A 30 -5.77 24.09 -25.54
C TRP A 30 -4.29 23.68 -25.45
N LEU A 31 -3.84 23.15 -24.30
CA LEU A 31 -2.46 22.63 -24.16
C LEU A 31 -2.17 21.46 -25.11
N ARG A 32 -3.13 20.56 -25.34
CA ARG A 32 -2.99 19.48 -26.34
C ARG A 32 -3.01 20.00 -27.78
N SER A 33 -3.82 21.02 -28.08
CA SER A 33 -3.83 21.67 -29.39
C SER A 33 -2.52 22.41 -29.69
N LEU A 34 -1.84 22.94 -28.68
CA LEU A 34 -0.51 23.56 -28.84
C LEU A 34 0.59 22.52 -29.14
N GLN A 35 0.48 21.31 -28.60
CA GLN A 35 1.42 20.23 -28.91
C GLN A 35 1.28 19.71 -30.36
N SER A 36 0.11 19.87 -30.99
CA SER A 36 -0.04 19.63 -32.44
C SER A 36 0.53 20.75 -33.33
N ILE A 37 0.95 21.88 -32.74
CA ILE A 37 1.57 23.02 -33.43
C ILE A 37 3.11 22.97 -33.30
N SER A 38 3.63 22.10 -32.43
CA SER A 38 5.07 21.89 -32.13
C SER A 38 5.94 21.41 -33.32
N ASP A 39 5.36 21.21 -34.51
CA ASP A 39 6.14 21.01 -35.73
C ASP A 39 6.69 22.34 -36.30
N ALA A 40 6.39 23.49 -35.69
CA ALA A 40 6.83 24.81 -36.13
C ALA A 40 7.67 25.57 -35.08
N SER A 41 9.00 25.51 -35.26
CA SER A 41 10.06 26.37 -34.71
C SER A 41 10.30 26.40 -33.18
N ALA A 42 11.56 26.63 -32.80
CA ALA A 42 12.02 26.75 -31.41
C ALA A 42 11.40 27.95 -30.66
N GLU A 43 10.84 28.94 -31.36
CA GLU A 43 10.22 30.12 -30.76
C GLU A 43 8.80 29.80 -30.22
N ALA A 44 8.16 28.74 -30.71
CA ALA A 44 6.85 28.30 -30.21
C ALA A 44 6.95 27.63 -28.83
N ASP A 45 8.03 26.90 -28.56
CA ASP A 45 8.26 26.26 -27.25
C ASP A 45 8.45 27.29 -26.12
N ASP A 46 9.19 28.37 -26.39
CA ASP A 46 9.41 29.46 -25.42
C ASP A 46 8.11 30.20 -25.08
N PHE A 47 7.25 30.43 -26.09
CA PHE A 47 5.94 31.07 -25.89
C PHE A 47 4.97 30.17 -25.11
N ILE A 48 4.95 28.87 -25.39
CA ILE A 48 4.12 27.90 -24.67
C ILE A 48 4.58 27.78 -23.22
N GLN A 49 5.90 27.77 -22.96
CA GLN A 49 6.43 27.81 -21.60
C GLN A 49 6.03 29.08 -20.86
N ALA A 50 6.13 30.25 -21.49
CA ALA A 50 5.74 31.51 -20.89
C ALA A 50 4.26 31.54 -20.51
N ALA A 51 3.38 31.09 -21.41
CA ALA A 51 1.93 31.05 -21.16
C ALA A 51 1.54 30.01 -20.08
N GLN A 52 2.25 28.88 -20.00
CA GLN A 52 2.07 27.91 -18.91
C GLN A 52 2.49 28.47 -17.54
N MET A 53 3.55 29.30 -17.48
CA MET A 53 3.98 29.98 -16.25
C MET A 53 2.97 31.03 -15.77
N GLU A 54 2.23 31.65 -16.69
CA GLU A 54 1.27 32.71 -16.39
C GLU A 54 -0.09 32.16 -15.88
N LEU A 55 -0.48 30.93 -16.25
CA LEU A 55 -1.80 30.40 -15.90
C LEU A 55 -1.91 29.76 -14.50
N LEU A 56 -0.84 29.21 -13.91
CA LEU A 56 -0.87 28.52 -12.61
C LEU A 56 0.53 28.56 -11.92
N PRO A 57 0.91 29.64 -11.21
CA PRO A 57 2.29 29.84 -10.71
C PRO A 57 2.78 28.79 -9.70
N ASP A 58 1.85 28.01 -9.13
CA ASP A 58 2.09 27.01 -8.08
C ASP A 58 2.13 25.57 -8.60
N GLN A 59 2.08 25.35 -9.92
CA GLN A 59 2.14 24.01 -10.51
C GLN A 59 3.28 23.87 -11.51
N VAL A 60 3.77 22.64 -11.64
CA VAL A 60 4.66 22.21 -12.71
C VAL A 60 4.00 21.14 -13.56
N PHE A 61 4.20 21.21 -14.88
CA PHE A 61 3.67 20.28 -15.87
C PHE A 61 4.80 19.44 -16.45
N CYS A 62 4.75 18.13 -16.21
CA CYS A 62 5.74 17.17 -16.67
C CYS A 62 5.12 16.16 -17.63
N PHE A 63 5.91 15.64 -18.56
CA PHE A 63 5.45 14.69 -19.56
C PHE A 63 5.89 13.26 -19.23
N THR A 64 5.00 12.30 -19.41
CA THR A 64 5.38 10.87 -19.46
C THR A 64 6.09 10.57 -20.78
N PRO A 65 6.81 9.43 -20.90
CA PRO A 65 7.42 9.03 -22.17
C PRO A 65 6.40 8.81 -23.30
N LYS A 66 5.12 8.60 -22.95
CA LYS A 66 4.01 8.45 -23.90
C LYS A 66 3.39 9.78 -24.32
N GLY A 67 3.83 10.90 -23.76
CA GLY A 67 3.31 12.24 -24.05
C GLY A 67 2.12 12.66 -23.19
N ASP A 68 1.73 11.86 -22.18
CA ASP A 68 0.70 12.29 -21.23
C ASP A 68 1.26 13.39 -20.32
N VAL A 69 0.43 14.38 -19.99
CA VAL A 69 0.79 15.49 -19.10
C VAL A 69 0.34 15.20 -17.68
N ILE A 70 1.26 15.30 -16.73
CA ILE A 70 1.01 15.21 -15.29
C ILE A 70 1.24 16.60 -14.68
N SER A 71 0.26 17.09 -13.92
CA SER A 71 0.37 18.32 -13.13
C SER A 71 0.78 17.98 -11.70
N LEU A 72 1.74 18.71 -11.17
CA LEU A 72 2.28 18.53 -9.83
C LEU A 72 2.45 19.89 -9.14
N PRO A 73 2.49 19.96 -7.81
CA PRO A 73 2.87 21.18 -7.10
C PRO A 73 4.26 21.68 -7.52
N ARG A 74 4.47 22.98 -7.53
CA ARG A 74 5.79 23.57 -7.76
C ARG A 74 6.81 23.02 -6.75
N GLY A 75 8.00 22.69 -7.24
CA GLY A 75 9.05 22.08 -6.43
C GLY A 75 9.01 20.55 -6.37
N SER A 76 8.02 19.93 -7.00
CA SER A 76 7.88 18.46 -7.01
C SER A 76 9.08 17.74 -7.61
N THR A 77 9.23 16.49 -7.21
CA THR A 77 10.35 15.62 -7.56
C THR A 77 9.92 14.49 -8.51
N PRO A 78 10.85 13.76 -9.17
CA PRO A 78 10.52 12.52 -9.87
C PRO A 78 9.76 11.52 -9.01
N LEU A 79 10.01 11.50 -7.69
CA LEU A 79 9.27 10.65 -6.78
C LEU A 79 7.79 11.06 -6.67
N ASP A 80 7.50 12.38 -6.59
CA ASP A 80 6.13 12.89 -6.66
C ASP A 80 5.45 12.51 -7.98
N PHE A 81 6.17 12.61 -9.10
CA PHE A 81 5.68 12.20 -10.41
C PHE A 81 5.32 10.71 -10.44
N ALA A 82 6.17 9.85 -9.86
CA ALA A 82 5.91 8.41 -9.76
C ALA A 82 4.62 8.11 -8.97
N TYR A 83 4.43 8.73 -7.80
CA TYR A 83 3.22 8.56 -6.98
C TYR A 83 1.95 9.17 -7.59
N ALA A 84 2.10 10.23 -8.38
CA ALA A 84 0.99 10.81 -9.14
C ALA A 84 0.47 9.83 -10.20
N ILE A 85 1.36 9.09 -10.87
CA ILE A 85 0.97 8.03 -11.81
C ILE A 85 0.36 6.84 -11.06
N HIS A 86 1.11 6.23 -10.14
CA HIS A 86 0.63 5.06 -9.38
C HIS A 86 1.46 4.82 -8.11
N SER A 87 0.82 4.38 -7.02
CA SER A 87 1.53 4.10 -5.76
C SER A 87 2.55 2.96 -5.89
N SER A 88 2.27 1.91 -6.67
CA SER A 88 3.27 0.86 -6.92
C SER A 88 4.50 1.37 -7.68
N LEU A 89 4.32 2.33 -8.59
CA LEU A 89 5.43 2.93 -9.33
C LEU A 89 6.29 3.78 -8.38
N GLY A 90 5.65 4.57 -7.53
CA GLY A 90 6.33 5.32 -6.46
C GLY A 90 7.05 4.40 -5.46
N ASN A 91 6.42 3.30 -5.05
CA ASN A 91 6.99 2.36 -4.08
C ASN A 91 8.24 1.65 -4.61
N SER A 92 8.27 1.32 -5.90
CA SER A 92 9.37 0.61 -6.55
C SER A 92 10.35 1.54 -7.27
N CYS A 93 10.25 2.86 -7.07
CA CYS A 93 11.11 3.84 -7.71
C CYS A 93 12.56 3.72 -7.22
N GLN A 94 13.51 3.53 -8.13
CA GLN A 94 14.94 3.48 -7.81
C GLN A 94 15.72 4.64 -8.44
N MET A 95 15.38 4.96 -9.69
CA MET A 95 16.07 5.98 -10.48
C MET A 95 15.05 6.72 -11.34
N ALA A 96 15.38 7.95 -11.73
CA ALA A 96 14.62 8.70 -12.70
C ALA A 96 15.52 9.21 -13.82
N LYS A 97 15.00 9.24 -15.04
CA LYS A 97 15.58 9.97 -16.15
C LYS A 97 14.70 11.17 -16.45
N VAL A 98 15.31 12.35 -16.49
CA VAL A 98 14.65 13.59 -16.86
C VAL A 98 15.29 14.07 -18.15
N ASN A 99 14.49 14.22 -19.21
CA ASN A 99 14.94 14.56 -20.56
C ASN A 99 16.07 13.64 -21.07
N GLY A 100 15.93 12.33 -20.78
CA GLY A 100 16.89 11.30 -21.19
C GLY A 100 18.17 11.20 -20.36
N ARG A 101 18.36 12.06 -19.34
CA ARG A 101 19.52 12.04 -18.44
C ARG A 101 19.13 11.51 -17.07
N SER A 102 19.93 10.60 -16.53
CA SER A 102 19.74 10.10 -15.16
C SER A 102 19.88 11.24 -14.15
N GLN A 103 18.88 11.39 -13.29
CA GLN A 103 18.84 12.38 -12.22
C GLN A 103 18.47 11.69 -10.90
N SER A 104 18.81 12.35 -9.80
CA SER A 104 18.33 11.96 -8.48
C SER A 104 16.80 11.95 -8.46
N ILE A 105 16.21 10.98 -7.77
CA ILE A 105 14.75 10.90 -7.55
C ILE A 105 14.21 12.09 -6.71
N HIS A 106 15.10 12.89 -6.13
CA HIS A 106 14.80 14.10 -5.35
C HIS A 106 15.06 15.41 -6.13
N ALA A 107 15.51 15.33 -7.38
CA ALA A 107 15.76 16.52 -8.19
C ALA A 107 14.45 17.30 -8.40
N THR A 108 14.49 18.62 -8.39
CA THR A 108 13.30 19.43 -8.65
C THR A 108 12.94 19.41 -10.13
N LEU A 109 11.68 19.08 -10.43
CA LEU A 109 11.11 19.10 -11.78
C LEU A 109 10.75 20.52 -12.23
N ARG A 110 10.83 20.75 -13.53
CA ARG A 110 10.48 22.00 -14.21
C ARG A 110 9.37 21.76 -15.24
N ASN A 111 8.72 22.84 -15.65
CA ASN A 111 7.76 22.79 -16.75
C ASN A 111 8.43 22.26 -18.01
N GLY A 112 7.74 21.33 -18.68
CA GLY A 112 8.23 20.73 -19.91
C GLY A 112 9.12 19.50 -19.72
N ASP A 113 9.52 19.18 -18.49
CA ASP A 113 10.38 18.01 -18.25
C ASP A 113 9.68 16.71 -18.63
N ARG A 114 10.33 15.91 -19.48
CA ARG A 114 9.94 14.53 -19.75
C ARG A 114 10.57 13.62 -18.71
N VAL A 115 9.74 12.97 -17.91
CA VAL A 115 10.18 12.14 -16.79
C VAL A 115 9.91 10.67 -17.09
N GLU A 116 10.95 9.86 -16.97
CA GLU A 116 10.90 8.40 -17.05
C GLU A 116 11.34 7.83 -15.70
N ILE A 117 10.51 6.96 -15.13
CA ILE A 117 10.77 6.31 -13.83
C ILE A 117 11.27 4.91 -14.08
N GLU A 118 12.40 4.57 -13.46
CA GLU A 118 12.99 3.25 -13.49
C GLU A 118 12.67 2.50 -12.19
N MET A 119 12.01 1.36 -12.34
CA MET A 119 11.59 0.51 -11.23
C MET A 119 12.64 -0.55 -10.92
N SER A 120 12.78 -0.91 -9.65
CA SER A 120 13.48 -2.12 -9.23
C SER A 120 12.53 -3.06 -8.49
N GLY A 121 12.70 -4.38 -8.69
CA GLY A 121 11.95 -5.40 -7.96
C GLY A 121 12.29 -5.47 -6.46
N THR A 122 13.37 -4.82 -6.04
CA THR A 122 13.83 -4.77 -4.63
C THR A 122 13.72 -3.40 -3.99
N ALA A 123 13.31 -2.37 -4.75
CA ALA A 123 13.14 -1.04 -4.20
C ALA A 123 11.91 -0.98 -3.30
N GLU A 124 12.08 -0.35 -2.14
CA GLU A 124 11.03 -0.09 -1.17
C GLU A 124 11.12 1.38 -0.72
N PRO A 125 9.98 2.01 -0.38
CA PRO A 125 9.96 3.32 0.24
C PRO A 125 10.89 3.41 1.45
N GLN A 126 11.68 4.48 1.48
CA GLN A 126 12.47 4.86 2.64
C GLN A 126 11.70 5.92 3.45
N ILE A 127 11.88 5.95 4.77
CA ILE A 127 11.12 6.83 5.66
C ILE A 127 11.43 8.29 5.33
N GLU A 128 12.68 8.58 5.00
CA GLU A 128 13.20 9.90 4.66
C GLU A 128 12.53 10.48 3.41
N TRP A 129 11.95 9.64 2.54
CA TRP A 129 11.25 10.11 1.35
C TRP A 129 10.05 11.00 1.68
N GLU A 130 9.43 10.80 2.83
CA GLU A 130 8.28 11.61 3.27
C GLU A 130 8.59 13.11 3.35
N ASP A 131 9.82 13.46 3.76
CA ASP A 131 10.29 14.84 3.87
C ASP A 131 10.77 15.41 2.53
N LEU A 132 11.10 14.53 1.58
CA LEU A 132 11.65 14.90 0.27
C LEU A 132 10.57 15.12 -0.79
N VAL A 133 9.40 14.49 -0.63
CA VAL A 133 8.27 14.67 -1.53
C VAL A 133 7.47 15.94 -1.19
N VAL A 134 6.96 16.61 -2.21
CA VAL A 134 6.14 17.83 -2.04
C VAL A 134 4.65 17.49 -2.00
N SER A 135 4.21 16.52 -2.80
CA SER A 135 2.80 16.21 -2.95
C SER A 135 2.22 15.50 -1.72
N GLY A 136 1.04 15.96 -1.28
CA GLY A 136 0.33 15.34 -0.16
C GLY A 136 -0.02 13.86 -0.43
N ARG A 137 -0.32 13.52 -1.69
CA ARG A 137 -0.58 12.14 -2.11
C ARG A 137 0.63 11.22 -1.89
N ALA A 138 1.83 11.65 -2.30
CA ALA A 138 3.04 10.85 -2.07
C ALA A 138 3.30 10.65 -0.58
N LYS A 139 3.17 11.71 0.24
CA LYS A 139 3.33 11.60 1.71
C LYS A 139 2.38 10.58 2.32
N VAL A 140 1.10 10.61 1.94
CA VAL A 140 0.09 9.67 2.44
C VAL A 140 0.42 8.23 2.04
N GLU A 141 0.79 7.98 0.78
CA GLU A 141 1.11 6.63 0.31
C GLU A 141 2.39 6.07 0.95
N ILE A 142 3.44 6.88 1.13
CA ILE A 142 4.66 6.49 1.84
C ILE A 142 4.34 6.10 3.29
N ARG A 143 3.61 6.96 4.02
CA ARG A 143 3.17 6.65 5.39
C ARG A 143 2.35 5.36 5.45
N ARG A 144 1.41 5.20 4.52
CA ARG A 144 0.56 4.00 4.43
C ARG A 144 1.40 2.75 4.25
N TYR A 145 2.42 2.80 3.39
CA TYR A 145 3.35 1.69 3.17
C TYR A 145 4.07 1.30 4.47
N HIS A 146 4.70 2.27 5.15
CA HIS A 146 5.43 2.00 6.38
C HIS A 146 4.53 1.51 7.51
N ASN A 147 3.33 2.08 7.65
CA ASN A 147 2.35 1.62 8.64
C ASN A 147 1.90 0.19 8.37
N ALA A 148 1.64 -0.17 7.11
CA ALA A 148 1.30 -1.54 6.74
C ALA A 148 2.46 -2.51 7.00
N LYS A 149 3.70 -2.12 6.69
CA LYS A 149 4.90 -2.92 6.96
C LYS A 149 5.09 -3.14 8.46
N ARG A 150 4.95 -2.09 9.27
CA ARG A 150 5.02 -2.17 10.74
C ARG A 150 3.94 -3.09 11.31
N ARG A 151 2.69 -2.93 10.86
CA ARG A 151 1.57 -3.77 11.31
C ARG A 151 1.82 -5.24 11.06
N ARG A 152 2.24 -5.61 9.84
CA ARG A 152 2.59 -7.00 9.50
C ARG A 152 3.71 -7.56 10.38
N ALA A 153 4.72 -6.74 10.70
CA ALA A 153 5.81 -7.14 11.58
C ALA A 153 5.34 -7.38 13.03
N LEU A 154 4.43 -6.53 13.54
CA LEU A 154 3.81 -6.72 14.86
C LEU A 154 2.94 -7.97 14.90
N GLU A 155 2.10 -8.16 13.88
CA GLU A 155 1.26 -9.34 13.75
C GLU A 155 2.09 -10.64 13.78
N ALA A 156 3.11 -10.75 12.93
CA ALA A 156 3.99 -11.92 12.88
C ALA A 156 4.71 -12.16 14.22
N ARG A 157 5.17 -11.09 14.87
CA ARG A 157 5.83 -11.19 16.19
C ARG A 157 4.86 -11.66 17.28
N GLY A 158 3.66 -11.11 17.32
CA GLY A 158 2.64 -11.45 18.32
C GLY A 158 2.17 -12.89 18.19
N GLU A 159 1.99 -13.34 16.94
CA GLU A 159 1.72 -14.73 16.64
C GLU A 159 2.84 -15.64 17.16
N GLN A 160 4.10 -15.33 16.84
CA GLN A 160 5.25 -16.12 17.30
C GLN A 160 5.31 -16.20 18.83
N MET A 161 5.05 -15.10 19.53
CA MET A 161 5.01 -15.07 21.00
C MET A 161 3.91 -15.97 21.57
N LEU A 162 2.73 -15.98 20.95
CA LEU A 162 1.63 -16.84 21.37
C LEU A 162 1.94 -18.32 21.09
N LEU A 163 2.48 -18.64 19.92
CA LEU A 163 2.88 -20.00 19.56
C LEU A 163 3.92 -20.56 20.52
N GLU A 164 4.91 -19.76 20.89
CA GLU A 164 5.94 -20.16 21.85
C GLU A 164 5.34 -20.48 23.24
N GLU A 165 4.40 -19.67 23.70
CA GLU A 165 3.71 -19.91 24.97
C GLU A 165 2.80 -21.15 24.93
N LEU A 166 2.16 -21.43 23.81
CA LEU A 166 1.39 -22.66 23.60
C LEU A 166 2.31 -23.90 23.64
N ARG A 167 3.48 -23.83 22.97
CA ARG A 167 4.48 -24.92 22.99
C ARG A 167 4.98 -25.20 24.40
N ARG A 168 5.30 -24.17 25.19
CA ARG A 168 5.70 -24.32 26.60
C ARG A 168 4.68 -25.07 27.44
N ARG A 169 3.40 -25.00 27.07
CA ARG A 169 2.28 -25.66 27.74
C ARG A 169 1.95 -27.05 27.16
N GLY A 170 2.83 -27.60 26.33
CA GLY A 170 2.68 -28.92 25.72
C GLY A 170 1.68 -28.96 24.56
N VAL A 171 1.26 -27.80 24.04
CA VAL A 171 0.47 -27.74 22.82
C VAL A 171 1.43 -27.69 21.63
N HIS A 172 1.69 -28.84 21.05
CA HIS A 172 2.39 -28.92 19.77
C HIS A 172 1.40 -28.56 18.65
N THR A 173 1.45 -27.31 18.23
CA THR A 173 0.89 -26.92 16.94
C THR A 173 1.89 -27.36 15.88
N ASP A 174 1.67 -28.49 15.23
CA ASP A 174 2.45 -28.91 14.05
C ASP A 174 2.14 -27.93 12.90
N ILE A 175 2.76 -26.74 12.92
CA ILE A 175 2.51 -25.68 11.93
C ILE A 175 3.87 -25.06 11.54
N PRO A 176 4.23 -25.08 10.24
CA PRO A 176 5.38 -24.35 9.72
C PRO A 176 5.20 -22.85 9.98
N VAL A 177 6.16 -22.23 10.66
CA VAL A 177 6.26 -20.78 10.76
C VAL A 177 6.70 -20.27 9.38
N GLY A 178 5.79 -19.77 8.55
CA GLY A 178 6.22 -19.28 7.23
C GLY A 178 5.16 -18.76 6.26
N ASP A 179 4.09 -19.50 5.99
CA ASP A 179 3.32 -19.28 4.75
C ASP A 179 1.81 -19.17 4.96
N GLY A 180 1.35 -18.11 5.64
CA GLY A 180 0.06 -17.44 5.42
C GLY A 180 -1.26 -18.23 5.51
N ASN A 181 -1.27 -19.52 5.80
CA ASN A 181 -2.47 -20.34 5.92
C ASN A 181 -2.70 -20.73 7.39
N HIS A 182 -3.25 -19.78 8.15
CA HIS A 182 -3.54 -19.90 9.58
C HIS A 182 -5.01 -20.23 9.88
N SER A 183 -5.75 -20.77 8.90
CA SER A 183 -7.22 -20.89 8.97
C SER A 183 -7.76 -21.76 10.12
N TYR A 184 -6.92 -22.59 10.74
CA TYR A 184 -7.32 -23.50 11.83
C TYR A 184 -7.21 -22.91 13.24
N LEU A 185 -6.69 -21.70 13.42
CA LEU A 185 -6.52 -21.04 14.74
C LEU A 185 -7.29 -19.72 14.90
N GLU A 186 -7.82 -19.16 13.82
CA GLU A 186 -8.30 -17.77 13.81
C GLU A 186 -9.52 -17.53 14.72
N ALA A 187 -10.60 -18.33 14.59
CA ALA A 187 -11.84 -18.09 15.33
C ALA A 187 -11.69 -18.25 16.86
N ASP A 188 -10.85 -19.18 17.30
CA ASP A 188 -10.64 -19.50 18.71
C ASP A 188 -9.81 -18.42 19.39
N THR A 189 -8.85 -17.87 18.65
CA THR A 189 -7.91 -16.86 19.12
C THR A 189 -8.62 -15.55 19.43
N LEU A 190 -9.51 -15.11 18.55
CA LEU A 190 -10.31 -13.90 18.81
C LEU A 190 -11.25 -14.08 20.01
N ALA A 191 -11.97 -15.21 20.07
CA ALA A 191 -12.88 -15.48 21.18
C ALA A 191 -12.16 -15.59 22.53
N ALA A 192 -10.98 -16.23 22.55
CA ALA A 192 -10.15 -16.33 23.74
C ALA A 192 -9.61 -14.96 24.18
N ALA A 193 -9.20 -14.11 23.23
CA ALA A 193 -8.70 -12.77 23.54
C ALA A 193 -9.79 -11.86 24.10
N LEU A 194 -11.01 -11.91 23.54
CA LEU A 194 -12.17 -11.18 24.06
C LEU A 194 -12.64 -11.70 25.43
N ALA A 195 -12.40 -12.98 25.75
CA ALA A 195 -12.72 -13.53 27.06
C ALA A 195 -11.73 -13.10 28.16
N VAL A 196 -10.51 -12.71 27.76
CA VAL A 196 -9.39 -12.44 28.67
C VAL A 196 -9.07 -10.94 28.76
N SER A 197 -9.62 -10.12 27.87
CA SER A 197 -9.39 -8.68 27.84
C SER A 197 -10.65 -7.89 27.51
N SER A 198 -10.72 -6.64 27.99
CA SER A 198 -11.76 -5.68 27.61
C SER A 198 -11.39 -4.87 26.36
N LEU A 199 -10.42 -5.34 25.58
CA LEU A 199 -9.96 -4.65 24.38
C LEU A 199 -11.00 -4.79 23.26
N SER A 200 -11.14 -3.75 22.46
CA SER A 200 -11.96 -3.79 21.24
C SER A 200 -11.14 -4.44 20.12
N LEU A 201 -11.20 -5.77 20.05
CA LEU A 201 -10.50 -6.57 19.04
C LEU A 201 -11.52 -6.98 17.97
N ALA A 202 -11.30 -6.56 16.72
CA ALA A 202 -12.21 -6.87 15.61
C ALA A 202 -11.71 -8.08 14.78
N SER A 203 -10.42 -8.35 14.85
CA SER A 203 -9.75 -9.39 14.06
C SER A 203 -8.65 -10.09 14.85
N VAL A 204 -8.19 -11.24 14.35
CA VAL A 204 -7.07 -11.98 14.92
C VAL A 204 -5.76 -11.21 14.77
N ALA A 205 -5.61 -10.46 13.69
CA ALA A 205 -4.47 -9.55 13.50
C ALA A 205 -4.37 -8.54 14.65
N ASP A 206 -5.51 -7.98 15.10
CA ASP A 206 -5.53 -7.05 16.24
C ASP A 206 -5.11 -7.74 17.55
N VAL A 207 -5.45 -9.03 17.71
CA VAL A 207 -5.01 -9.84 18.86
C VAL A 207 -3.49 -9.98 18.84
N TYR A 208 -2.91 -10.38 17.71
CA TYR A 208 -1.46 -10.54 17.58
C TYR A 208 -0.73 -9.22 17.75
N GLU A 209 -1.23 -8.13 17.15
CA GLU A 209 -0.69 -6.78 17.35
C GLU A 209 -0.69 -6.41 18.85
N SER A 210 -1.81 -6.63 19.54
CA SER A 210 -1.93 -6.38 20.99
C SER A 210 -0.97 -7.23 21.83
N VAL A 211 -0.70 -8.48 21.43
CA VAL A 211 0.29 -9.34 22.07
C VAL A 211 1.70 -8.82 21.85
N ALA A 212 2.03 -8.41 20.62
CA ALA A 212 3.35 -7.91 20.27
C ALA A 212 3.69 -6.58 20.97
N GLU A 213 2.70 -5.71 21.14
CA GLU A 213 2.82 -4.45 21.87
C GLU A 213 2.79 -4.62 23.39
N GLY A 214 2.46 -5.81 23.89
CA GLY A 214 2.40 -6.13 25.32
C GLY A 214 1.10 -5.69 26.00
N LEU A 215 0.09 -5.25 25.24
CA LEU A 215 -1.25 -4.95 25.73
C LEU A 215 -2.00 -6.21 26.17
N LEU A 216 -1.69 -7.34 25.54
CA LEU A 216 -2.25 -8.65 25.88
C LEU A 216 -1.13 -9.63 26.24
N SER A 217 -1.21 -10.25 27.42
CA SER A 217 -0.23 -11.26 27.83
C SER A 217 -0.48 -12.59 27.09
N PRO A 218 0.57 -13.22 26.50
CA PRO A 218 0.43 -14.52 25.83
C PRO A 218 -0.08 -15.64 26.73
N ALA A 219 0.27 -15.64 28.02
CA ALA A 219 0.00 -16.75 28.93
C ALA A 219 -1.50 -16.93 29.27
N PRO A 220 -2.23 -15.88 29.70
CA PRO A 220 -3.68 -15.93 29.86
C PRO A 220 -4.41 -16.29 28.56
N LEU A 221 -3.98 -15.74 27.42
CA LEU A 221 -4.55 -16.03 26.12
C LEU A 221 -4.39 -17.52 25.75
N ALA A 222 -3.18 -18.05 25.89
CA ALA A 222 -2.89 -19.47 25.63
C ALA A 222 -3.73 -20.40 26.51
N MET A 223 -3.93 -20.07 27.80
CA MET A 223 -4.80 -20.86 28.67
C MET A 223 -6.26 -20.85 28.22
N ALA A 224 -6.79 -19.68 27.87
CA ALA A 224 -8.16 -19.55 27.38
C ALA A 224 -8.36 -20.34 26.06
N LEU A 225 -7.37 -20.31 25.17
CA LEU A 225 -7.34 -21.13 23.95
C LEU A 225 -7.34 -22.64 24.24
N ILE A 226 -6.52 -23.09 25.18
CA ILE A 226 -6.49 -24.51 25.57
C ILE A 226 -7.84 -24.95 26.15
N GLN A 227 -8.45 -24.10 26.98
CA GLN A 227 -9.74 -24.38 27.60
C GLN A 227 -10.89 -24.39 26.59
N SER A 228 -10.93 -23.43 25.67
CA SER A 228 -11.95 -23.36 24.62
C SER A 228 -11.88 -24.59 23.72
N ARG A 229 -10.68 -25.05 23.36
CA ARG A 229 -10.45 -26.29 22.59
C ARG A 229 -10.95 -27.53 23.33
N LYS A 230 -10.63 -27.68 24.63
CA LYS A 230 -11.13 -28.80 25.46
C LYS A 230 -12.66 -28.83 25.51
N ARG A 231 -13.30 -27.68 25.71
CA ARG A 231 -14.78 -27.56 25.72
C ARG A 231 -15.39 -27.97 24.39
N ARG A 232 -14.79 -27.54 23.27
CA ARG A 232 -15.29 -27.86 21.94
C ARG A 232 -15.14 -29.34 21.57
N ALA A 233 -14.01 -29.95 21.93
CA ALA A 233 -13.80 -31.39 21.78
C ALA A 233 -14.83 -32.20 22.60
N ALA A 234 -15.13 -31.77 23.84
CA ALA A 234 -16.15 -32.41 24.67
C ALA A 234 -17.57 -32.28 24.09
N ASN A 235 -17.91 -31.10 23.54
CA ASN A 235 -19.20 -30.88 22.88
C ASN A 235 -19.33 -31.71 21.58
N ALA A 236 -18.26 -31.85 20.80
CA ALA A 236 -18.27 -32.69 19.59
C ALA A 236 -18.37 -34.19 19.89
N ALA A 237 -17.82 -34.64 21.03
CA ALA A 237 -17.87 -36.04 21.47
C ALA A 237 -19.21 -36.43 22.15
N SER A 238 -20.12 -35.48 22.37
CA SER A 238 -21.45 -35.74 22.94
C SER A 238 -22.46 -35.90 21.79
N PRO A 239 -22.84 -37.12 21.37
CA PRO A 239 -23.83 -37.28 20.30
C PRO A 239 -25.18 -36.75 20.79
N SER A 240 -25.88 -36.01 19.91
CA SER A 240 -27.22 -35.49 20.15
C SER A 240 -28.11 -36.60 20.70
N ARG A 241 -28.52 -36.47 21.96
CA ARG A 241 -29.50 -37.33 22.61
C ARG A 241 -30.82 -37.15 21.86
N SER A 242 -31.06 -37.97 20.83
CA SER A 242 -32.34 -38.06 20.15
C SER A 242 -33.39 -38.40 21.20
N LEU A 243 -34.31 -37.47 21.44
CA LEU A 243 -35.48 -37.71 22.27
C LEU A 243 -36.22 -38.91 21.70
N PRO A 244 -36.66 -39.88 22.52
CA PRO A 244 -37.57 -40.90 22.04
C PRO A 244 -38.86 -40.19 21.60
N VAL A 245 -39.20 -40.32 20.32
CA VAL A 245 -40.49 -39.87 19.79
C VAL A 245 -41.56 -40.80 20.40
N PRO A 246 -42.64 -40.24 20.98
CA PRO A 246 -43.69 -41.01 21.64
C PRO A 246 -44.48 -41.91 20.69
#